data_AF-A0A1V2AUB0-F1
#
_entry.id   AF-A0A1V2AUB0-F1
#
_cell.length_a   1.000
_cell.length_b   1.000
_cell.length_c   1.000
_cell.angle_alpha   90.00
_cell.angle_beta   90.00
_cell.angle_gamma   90.00
#
_symmetry.space_group_name_H-M   'P 1'
#
loop_
_entity.id
_entity.type
_entity.pdbx_description
1 polymer ?
#
loop_
_entity_poly.entity_id
_entity_poly.type
_entity_poly.pdbx_seq_one_letter_code
_entity_poly.pdbx_strand_id
1 'polypeptide(L)'
;MKLKKSPLLLLILTFIFVITGLGFTYFKQNKTTPTKHNVTKENWLNDPYLRWSYTHMKEFTLVNNVKNNPDQIAHFPSALQNLDDFAVERRFGNTTPLKKLLDDNKTDAFVVVHNGQLVYERYFNGYKQNEPHGMASLAKVFTGAIIQSLAEEKRIDLEKTADTYIKELKNTPFGNATLQQLMDMQVSAEYPTHGYEQPGLENQDA
;
A
#
# COMPACT_ATOMS: atom_id res chain seq x y z
N MET A 1 36.35 46.71 6.24
CA MET A 1 35.14 47.44 6.69
C MET A 1 34.74 46.90 8.06
N LYS A 2 35.03 47.62 9.15
CA LYS A 2 34.77 47.15 10.53
C LYS A 2 33.30 47.42 10.90
N LEU A 3 32.46 46.40 10.85
CA LEU A 3 31.09 46.47 11.38
C LEU A 3 31.18 46.72 12.89
N LYS A 4 30.79 47.93 13.34
CA LYS A 4 30.59 48.20 14.77
C LYS A 4 29.51 47.25 15.28
N LYS A 5 29.83 46.47 16.33
CA LYS A 5 28.88 45.58 17.01
C LYS A 5 27.80 46.45 17.66
N SER A 6 26.70 46.67 16.93
CA SER A 6 25.52 47.33 17.48
C SER A 6 24.76 46.31 18.34
N PRO A 7 24.56 46.56 19.64
CA PRO A 7 23.80 45.65 20.50
C PRO A 7 22.35 45.45 19.98
N LEU A 8 21.80 46.44 19.28
CA LEU A 8 20.49 46.37 18.64
C LEU A 8 20.45 45.34 17.50
N LEU A 9 21.52 45.24 16.70
CA LEU A 9 21.60 44.28 15.59
C LEU A 9 21.67 42.84 16.09
N LEU A 10 22.39 42.62 17.19
CA LEU A 10 22.48 41.30 17.82
C LEU A 10 21.12 40.88 18.41
N LEU A 11 20.38 41.82 19.01
CA LEU A 11 19.06 41.60 19.59
C LEU A 11 18.00 41.31 18.52
N ILE A 12 18.06 42.01 17.37
CA ILE A 12 17.20 41.73 16.22
C ILE A 12 17.50 40.33 15.64
N LEU A 13 18.77 39.97 15.50
CA LEU A 13 19.17 38.65 14.99
C LEU A 13 18.74 37.51 15.91
N THR A 14 18.89 37.66 17.23
CA THR A 14 18.39 36.65 18.18
C THR A 14 16.87 36.57 18.19
N PHE A 15 16.16 37.70 18.09
CA PHE A 15 14.71 37.70 18.02
C PHE A 15 14.19 37.01 16.73
N ILE A 16 14.85 37.24 15.58
CA ILE A 16 14.55 36.53 14.33
C ILE A 16 14.84 35.03 14.46
N PHE A 17 15.95 34.63 15.08
CA PHE A 17 16.30 33.23 15.30
C PHE A 17 15.31 32.52 16.24
N VAL A 18 14.84 33.22 17.27
CA VAL A 18 13.85 32.70 18.21
C VAL A 18 12.48 32.58 17.53
N ILE A 19 12.04 33.59 16.77
CA ILE A 19 10.77 33.52 16.02
C ILE A 19 10.80 32.43 14.94
N THR A 20 11.90 32.30 14.20
CA THR A 20 12.03 31.26 13.17
C THR A 20 12.19 29.87 13.78
N GLY A 21 12.89 29.73 14.91
CA GLY A 21 13.01 28.48 15.67
C GLY A 21 11.71 28.03 16.35
N LEU A 22 10.93 28.97 16.90
CA LEU A 22 9.57 28.73 17.40
C LEU A 22 8.60 28.45 16.25
N GLY A 23 8.74 29.14 15.13
CA GLY A 23 7.99 28.86 13.90
C GLY A 23 8.23 27.42 13.44
N PHE A 24 9.47 26.97 13.34
CA PHE A 24 9.80 25.59 12.93
C PHE A 24 9.30 24.52 13.91
N THR A 25 9.29 24.80 15.22
CA THR A 25 8.75 23.87 16.22
C THR A 25 7.21 23.87 16.26
N TYR A 26 6.57 25.01 15.98
CA TYR A 26 5.10 25.13 15.87
C TYR A 26 4.56 24.60 14.53
N PHE A 27 5.35 24.66 13.46
CA PHE A 27 5.06 24.06 12.14
C PHE A 27 5.41 22.57 12.04
N LYS A 28 5.88 21.95 13.12
CA LYS A 28 5.90 20.49 13.22
C LYS A 28 4.45 20.03 13.33
N GLN A 29 3.81 19.90 12.16
CA GLN A 29 2.43 19.48 11.91
C GLN A 29 1.86 18.71 13.10
N ASN A 30 0.71 19.16 13.62
CA ASN A 30 -0.17 18.35 14.44
C ASN A 30 -0.26 16.95 13.81
N LYS A 31 0.50 15.98 14.34
CA LYS A 31 0.51 14.62 13.83
C LYS A 31 -0.80 13.99 14.28
N THR A 32 -1.83 14.10 13.44
CA THR A 32 -3.08 13.37 13.63
C THR A 32 -2.73 11.89 13.76
N THR A 33 -3.02 11.32 14.93
CA THR A 33 -2.87 9.87 15.11
C THR A 33 -4.14 9.22 14.58
N PRO A 34 -4.06 8.42 13.50
CA PRO A 34 -5.24 7.80 12.91
C PRO A 34 -5.75 6.68 13.83
N THR A 35 -7.07 6.65 14.02
CA THR A 35 -7.78 5.69 14.86
C THR A 35 -9.15 5.38 14.24
N LYS A 36 -9.79 4.32 14.73
CA LYS A 36 -11.18 4.00 14.36
C LYS A 36 -12.15 5.17 14.46
N HIS A 37 -11.93 6.10 15.39
CA HIS A 37 -12.83 7.22 15.64
C HIS A 37 -12.69 8.39 14.65
N ASN A 38 -11.54 8.51 13.96
CA ASN A 38 -11.27 9.65 13.06
C ASN A 38 -11.01 9.23 11.60
N VAL A 39 -10.99 7.93 11.31
CA VAL A 39 -10.97 7.38 9.96
C VAL A 39 -12.41 7.25 9.45
N THR A 40 -12.68 7.86 8.30
CA THR A 40 -14.00 7.94 7.66
C THR A 40 -13.92 7.49 6.21
N LYS A 41 -15.08 7.25 5.57
CA LYS A 41 -15.14 6.96 4.12
C LYS A 41 -14.53 8.06 3.24
N GLU A 42 -14.49 9.29 3.72
CA GLU A 42 -13.93 10.42 2.97
C GLU A 42 -12.40 10.47 3.02
N ASN A 43 -11.78 9.96 4.10
CA ASN A 43 -10.35 10.19 4.36
C ASN A 43 -9.49 8.92 4.44
N TRP A 44 -10.09 7.72 4.45
CA TRP A 44 -9.37 6.47 4.73
C TRP A 44 -8.22 6.14 3.77
N LEU A 45 -8.19 6.72 2.57
CA LEU A 45 -7.09 6.57 1.60
C LEU A 45 -6.01 7.66 1.71
N ASN A 46 -6.25 8.71 2.49
CA ASN A 46 -5.34 9.84 2.61
C ASN A 46 -4.35 9.63 3.76
N ASP A 47 -3.15 10.20 3.63
CA ASP A 47 -2.22 10.29 4.76
C ASP A 47 -2.78 11.27 5.82
N PRO A 48 -2.69 10.96 7.13
CA PRO A 48 -2.10 9.76 7.73
C PRO A 48 -3.07 8.59 7.94
N TYR A 49 -4.36 8.76 7.63
CA TYR A 49 -5.44 7.79 7.88
C TYR A 49 -5.22 6.42 7.23
N LEU A 50 -4.63 6.39 6.04
CA LEU A 50 -4.30 5.17 5.31
C LEU A 50 -3.46 4.18 6.13
N ARG A 51 -2.53 4.69 6.96
CA ARG A 51 -1.65 3.84 7.79
C ARG A 51 -2.42 3.03 8.82
N TRP A 52 -3.58 3.53 9.26
CA TRP A 52 -4.48 2.78 10.13
C TRP A 52 -5.48 1.94 9.33
N SER A 53 -6.10 2.52 8.29
CA SER A 53 -7.17 1.84 7.55
C SER A 53 -6.66 0.55 6.89
N TYR A 54 -5.51 0.58 6.22
CA TYR A 54 -4.94 -0.60 5.57
C TYR A 54 -4.44 -1.66 6.55
N THR A 55 -4.17 -1.32 7.81
CA THR A 55 -3.80 -2.30 8.85
C THR A 55 -4.99 -2.78 9.69
N HIS A 56 -6.19 -2.21 9.50
CA HIS A 56 -7.40 -2.50 10.29
C HIS A 56 -8.67 -2.59 9.43
N MET A 57 -8.58 -2.98 8.15
CA MET A 57 -9.73 -2.99 7.22
C MET A 57 -10.97 -3.74 7.75
N LYS A 58 -10.77 -4.83 8.50
CA LYS A 58 -11.84 -5.61 9.15
C LYS A 58 -12.65 -4.84 10.20
N GLU A 59 -12.09 -3.76 10.74
CA GLU A 59 -12.78 -2.87 11.67
C GLU A 59 -13.53 -1.73 10.98
N PHE A 60 -13.26 -1.50 9.70
CA PHE A 60 -13.78 -0.39 8.91
C PHE A 60 -14.78 -0.83 7.82
N THR A 61 -14.66 -2.08 7.34
CA THR A 61 -15.45 -2.64 6.23
C THR A 61 -16.13 -3.95 6.60
N LEU A 62 -17.10 -4.35 5.77
CA LEU A 62 -17.66 -5.71 5.83
C LEU A 62 -16.67 -6.70 5.24
N VAL A 63 -16.48 -7.84 5.90
CA VAL A 63 -15.48 -8.84 5.51
C VAL A 63 -16.06 -10.26 5.51
N ASN A 64 -15.57 -11.09 4.59
CA ASN A 64 -15.72 -12.53 4.60
C ASN A 64 -14.38 -13.17 4.99
N ASN A 65 -14.39 -14.04 6.00
CA ASN A 65 -13.16 -14.66 6.49
C ASN A 65 -12.70 -15.80 5.58
N VAL A 66 -11.47 -15.69 5.06
CA VAL A 66 -10.76 -16.81 4.41
C VAL A 66 -9.98 -17.55 5.50
N LYS A 67 -10.46 -18.75 5.85
CA LYS A 67 -9.88 -19.53 6.95
C LYS A 67 -8.61 -20.26 6.52
N ASN A 68 -7.58 -20.25 7.36
CA ASN A 68 -6.50 -21.22 7.29
C ASN A 68 -6.88 -22.51 8.04
N ASN A 69 -6.02 -23.53 7.97
CA ASN A 69 -6.09 -24.68 8.86
C ASN A 69 -5.13 -24.48 10.05
N PRO A 70 -5.64 -24.26 11.28
CA PRO A 70 -4.78 -24.02 12.45
C PRO A 70 -3.97 -25.26 12.88
N ASP A 71 -4.41 -26.46 12.50
CA ASP A 71 -3.75 -27.72 12.85
C ASP A 71 -2.61 -28.08 11.89
N GLN A 72 -2.45 -27.33 10.80
CA GLN A 72 -1.47 -27.57 9.72
C GLN A 72 -0.66 -26.31 9.40
N ILE A 73 -0.22 -25.59 10.44
CA ILE A 73 0.67 -24.44 10.28
C ILE A 73 2.08 -24.94 9.96
N ALA A 74 2.58 -24.58 8.78
CA ALA A 74 3.98 -24.79 8.41
C ALA A 74 4.79 -23.53 8.74
N HIS A 75 5.76 -23.65 9.65
CA HIS A 75 6.68 -22.55 9.96
C HIS A 75 7.76 -22.41 8.89
N PHE A 76 8.11 -21.17 8.54
CA PHE A 76 9.24 -20.91 7.64
C PHE A 76 10.55 -21.35 8.31
N PRO A 77 11.38 -22.21 7.68
CA PRO A 77 12.77 -22.34 8.08
C PRO A 77 13.48 -21.00 7.87
N SER A 78 14.44 -20.66 8.71
CA SER A 78 15.12 -19.36 8.64
C SER A 78 16.63 -19.50 8.41
N ALA A 79 17.18 -18.55 7.66
CA ALA A 79 18.60 -18.35 7.39
C ALA A 79 18.87 -16.84 7.43
N LEU A 80 18.65 -16.28 8.62
CA LEU A 80 18.52 -14.84 8.81
C LEU A 80 19.80 -14.08 8.47
N GLN A 81 19.65 -13.00 7.71
CA GLN A 81 20.68 -12.01 7.43
C GLN A 81 20.14 -10.63 7.76
N ASN A 82 20.93 -9.80 8.45
CA ASN A 82 20.52 -8.43 8.71
C ASN A 82 20.77 -7.57 7.46
N LEU A 83 19.68 -7.13 6.82
CA LEU A 83 19.72 -6.27 5.64
C LEU A 83 19.47 -4.80 5.96
N ASP A 84 19.42 -4.38 7.24
CA ASP A 84 19.06 -3.01 7.61
C ASP A 84 19.95 -1.95 6.92
N ASP A 85 21.26 -2.21 6.87
CA ASP A 85 22.28 -1.34 6.28
C ASP A 85 22.64 -1.71 4.84
N PHE A 86 21.88 -2.61 4.21
CA PHE A 86 22.08 -2.92 2.80
C PHE A 86 21.96 -1.65 1.96
N ALA A 87 23.00 -1.34 1.19
CA ALA A 87 23.07 -0.10 0.41
C ALA A 87 22.17 -0.20 -0.83
N VAL A 88 21.05 0.52 -0.80
CA VAL A 88 20.14 0.65 -1.94
C VAL A 88 20.50 1.89 -2.73
N GLU A 89 20.79 1.73 -4.02
CA GLU A 89 21.02 2.86 -4.92
C GLU A 89 19.67 3.52 -5.27
N ARG A 90 19.49 4.78 -4.84
CA ARG A 90 18.30 5.57 -5.25
C ARG A 90 18.47 6.12 -6.67
N ARG A 91 19.68 6.58 -6.97
CA ARG A 91 20.19 7.07 -8.26
C ARG A 91 21.71 6.82 -8.26
N PHE A 92 22.31 6.77 -9.44
CA PHE A 92 23.75 6.51 -9.59
C PHE A 92 24.59 7.40 -8.64
N GLY A 93 25.42 6.76 -7.81
CA GLY A 93 26.29 7.43 -6.83
C GLY A 93 25.62 7.91 -5.53
N ASN A 94 24.32 7.64 -5.31
CA ASN A 94 23.61 7.99 -4.08
C ASN A 94 22.91 6.76 -3.46
N THR A 95 23.52 6.22 -2.41
CA THR A 95 23.03 5.05 -1.67
C THR A 95 22.31 5.44 -0.39
N THR A 96 21.30 4.66 -0.01
CA THR A 96 20.61 4.77 1.28
C THR A 96 20.51 3.39 1.93
N PRO A 97 20.56 3.28 3.27
CA PRO A 97 20.28 2.02 3.96
C PRO A 97 18.86 1.51 3.67
N LEU A 98 18.70 0.21 3.40
CA LEU A 98 17.41 -0.41 3.08
C LEU A 98 16.33 -0.11 4.13
N LYS A 99 16.62 -0.32 5.42
CA LYS A 99 15.60 -0.08 6.46
C LYS A 99 15.13 1.37 6.48
N LYS A 100 16.05 2.32 6.28
CA LYS A 100 15.72 3.74 6.19
C LYS A 100 14.85 4.03 4.96
N LEU A 101 15.20 3.45 3.81
CA LEU A 101 14.41 3.58 2.59
C LEU A 101 12.96 3.10 2.80
N LEU A 102 12.80 1.93 3.42
CA LEU A 102 11.49 1.33 3.68
C LEU A 102 10.65 2.23 4.59
N ASP A 103 11.22 2.71 5.70
CA ASP A 103 10.53 3.59 6.66
C ASP A 103 10.19 4.97 6.04
N ASP A 104 11.13 5.58 5.31
CA ASP A 104 10.91 6.86 4.59
C ASP A 104 9.73 6.78 3.60
N ASN A 105 9.50 5.60 3.01
CA ASN A 105 8.41 5.35 2.06
C ASN A 105 7.16 4.74 2.71
N LYS A 106 7.03 4.79 4.05
CA LYS A 106 5.87 4.30 4.80
C LYS A 106 5.56 2.81 4.58
N THR A 107 6.60 1.99 4.35
CA THR A 107 6.44 0.53 4.35
C THR A 107 5.92 0.09 5.71
N ASP A 108 4.93 -0.80 5.77
CA ASP A 108 4.44 -1.37 7.04
C ASP A 108 5.01 -2.78 7.29
N ALA A 109 5.23 -3.57 6.23
CA ALA A 109 5.89 -4.89 6.28
C ALA A 109 6.79 -5.14 5.06
N PHE A 110 7.93 -5.78 5.28
CA PHE A 110 8.83 -6.22 4.22
C PHE A 110 9.44 -7.57 4.58
N VAL A 111 9.32 -8.56 3.70
CA VAL A 111 9.78 -9.94 3.94
C VAL A 111 10.56 -10.44 2.72
N VAL A 112 11.70 -11.08 2.95
CA VAL A 112 12.56 -11.69 1.93
C VAL A 112 12.71 -13.18 2.24
N VAL A 113 12.34 -14.00 1.27
CA VAL A 113 12.55 -15.45 1.26
C VAL A 113 13.52 -15.79 0.14
N HIS A 114 14.51 -16.64 0.44
CA HIS A 114 15.48 -17.11 -0.53
C HIS A 114 15.70 -18.61 -0.34
N ASN A 115 15.65 -19.39 -1.41
CA ASN A 115 15.76 -20.85 -1.38
C ASN A 115 14.82 -21.53 -0.36
N GLY A 116 13.59 -21.02 -0.25
CA GLY A 116 12.58 -21.54 0.67
C GLY A 116 12.79 -21.19 2.15
N GLN A 117 13.79 -20.35 2.47
CA GLN A 117 14.09 -19.93 3.84
C GLN A 117 13.83 -18.43 4.04
N LEU A 118 13.29 -18.07 5.19
CA LEU A 118 13.17 -16.67 5.63
C LEU A 118 14.57 -16.09 5.87
N VAL A 119 14.90 -15.02 5.15
CA VAL A 119 16.20 -14.33 5.24
C VAL A 119 16.07 -13.03 6.03
N TYR A 120 15.02 -12.26 5.79
CA TYR A 120 14.86 -10.95 6.40
C TYR A 120 13.39 -10.58 6.50
N GLU A 121 13.00 -10.02 7.64
CA GLU A 121 11.67 -9.43 7.81
C GLU A 121 11.76 -8.17 8.68
N ARG A 122 10.97 -7.16 8.35
CA ARG A 122 10.76 -5.96 9.16
C ARG A 122 9.31 -5.54 9.13
N TYR A 123 8.85 -5.06 10.27
CA TYR A 123 7.54 -4.50 10.49
C TYR A 123 7.71 -3.11 11.10
N PHE A 124 7.03 -2.13 10.54
CA PHE A 124 7.23 -0.71 10.85
C PHE A 124 5.95 -0.10 11.42
N ASN A 125 6.07 1.12 11.97
CA ASN A 125 4.92 1.93 12.43
C ASN A 125 3.95 1.20 13.39
N GLY A 126 4.47 0.26 14.18
CA GLY A 126 3.67 -0.53 15.12
C GLY A 126 2.74 -1.57 14.47
N TYR A 127 2.86 -1.82 13.17
CA TYR A 127 2.14 -2.91 12.51
C TYR A 127 2.56 -4.26 13.11
N LYS A 128 1.56 -5.09 13.40
CA LYS A 128 1.75 -6.41 14.00
C LYS A 128 1.77 -7.46 12.89
N GLN A 129 2.83 -8.26 12.86
CA GLN A 129 3.03 -9.32 11.86
C GLN A 129 1.90 -10.35 11.75
N ASN A 130 1.06 -10.49 12.79
CA ASN A 130 -0.03 -11.45 12.84
C ASN A 130 -1.41 -10.84 12.54
N GLU A 131 -1.47 -9.56 12.15
CA GLU A 131 -2.70 -8.92 11.69
C GLU A 131 -2.71 -8.83 10.15
N PRO A 132 -3.83 -9.11 9.46
CA PRO A 132 -3.92 -8.94 8.02
C PRO A 132 -3.68 -7.47 7.58
N HIS A 133 -2.99 -7.29 6.46
CA HIS A 133 -2.79 -5.99 5.81
C HIS A 133 -3.64 -5.87 4.54
N GLY A 134 -4.07 -4.66 4.19
CA GLY A 134 -4.70 -4.37 2.90
C GLY A 134 -3.69 -4.57 1.77
N MET A 135 -4.06 -5.34 0.74
CA MET A 135 -3.12 -5.72 -0.34
C MET A 135 -3.47 -5.12 -1.71
N ALA A 136 -4.56 -4.33 -1.79
CA ALA A 136 -5.08 -3.78 -3.04
C ALA A 136 -5.12 -4.85 -4.16
N SER A 137 -4.61 -4.53 -5.35
CA SER A 137 -4.66 -5.40 -6.53
C SER A 137 -3.84 -6.70 -6.46
N LEU A 138 -3.04 -6.95 -5.41
CA LEU A 138 -2.44 -8.29 -5.20
C LEU A 138 -3.53 -9.36 -5.09
N ALA A 139 -4.75 -9.00 -4.69
CA ALA A 139 -5.89 -9.92 -4.64
C ALA A 139 -6.21 -10.59 -5.99
N LYS A 140 -5.91 -9.93 -7.12
CA LYS A 140 -6.29 -10.39 -8.48
C LYS A 140 -5.66 -11.75 -8.84
N VAL A 141 -4.44 -12.05 -8.37
CA VAL A 141 -3.75 -13.31 -8.71
C VAL A 141 -4.43 -14.53 -8.11
N PHE A 142 -5.16 -14.39 -6.98
CA PHE A 142 -5.91 -15.50 -6.38
C PHE A 142 -7.08 -15.90 -7.27
N THR A 143 -7.85 -14.91 -7.77
CA THR A 143 -8.91 -15.18 -8.76
C THR A 143 -8.33 -15.83 -10.01
N GLY A 144 -7.21 -15.30 -10.52
CA GLY A 144 -6.55 -15.86 -11.70
C GLY A 144 -6.13 -17.33 -11.53
N ALA A 145 -5.52 -17.67 -10.39
CA ALA A 145 -5.15 -19.05 -10.09
C ALA A 145 -6.36 -20.00 -10.03
N ILE A 146 -7.47 -19.55 -9.45
CA ILE A 146 -8.71 -20.33 -9.38
C ILE A 146 -9.32 -20.53 -10.77
N ILE A 147 -9.37 -19.47 -11.59
CA ILE A 147 -9.84 -19.54 -12.98
C ILE A 147 -9.01 -20.54 -13.78
N GLN A 148 -7.68 -20.46 -13.69
CA GLN A 148 -6.78 -21.39 -14.37
C GLN A 148 -7.03 -22.85 -13.92
N SER A 149 -7.19 -23.09 -12.62
CA SER A 149 -7.49 -24.42 -12.08
C SER A 149 -8.81 -24.97 -12.63
N LEU A 150 -9.86 -24.16 -12.67
CA LEU A 150 -11.17 -24.54 -13.22
C LEU A 150 -11.12 -24.85 -14.72
N ALA A 151 -10.26 -24.15 -15.47
CA ALA A 151 -10.05 -24.40 -16.89
C ALA A 151 -9.33 -25.74 -17.12
N GLU A 152 -8.29 -26.03 -16.33
CA GLU A 152 -7.59 -27.32 -16.36
C GLU A 152 -8.51 -28.49 -15.97
N GLU A 153 -9.41 -28.26 -15.01
CA GLU A 153 -10.48 -29.19 -14.64
C GLU A 153 -11.60 -29.32 -15.70
N LYS A 154 -11.52 -28.57 -16.80
CA LYS A 154 -12.53 -28.52 -17.88
C LYS A 154 -13.92 -28.08 -17.41
N ARG A 155 -14.00 -27.32 -16.32
CA ARG A 155 -15.25 -26.75 -15.79
C ARG A 155 -15.62 -25.43 -16.45
N ILE A 156 -14.61 -24.70 -16.92
CA ILE A 156 -14.74 -23.51 -17.76
C ILE A 156 -13.82 -23.65 -18.98
N ASP A 157 -14.01 -22.78 -19.95
CA ASP A 157 -13.26 -22.71 -21.20
C ASP A 157 -12.83 -21.26 -21.39
N LEU A 158 -11.51 -21.02 -21.45
CA LEU A 158 -10.96 -19.66 -21.46
C LEU A 158 -11.29 -18.92 -22.77
N GLU A 159 -11.58 -19.65 -23.84
CA GLU A 159 -11.95 -19.11 -25.14
C GLU A 159 -13.45 -18.75 -25.24
N LYS A 160 -14.25 -19.12 -24.24
CA LYS A 160 -15.66 -18.70 -24.18
C LYS A 160 -15.81 -17.33 -23.57
N THR A 161 -16.88 -16.65 -23.97
CA THR A 161 -17.25 -15.33 -23.46
C THR A 161 -17.76 -15.41 -22.02
N ALA A 162 -17.56 -14.34 -21.25
CA ALA A 162 -18.01 -14.30 -19.85
C ALA A 162 -19.54 -14.45 -19.72
N ASP A 163 -20.31 -13.95 -20.69
CA ASP A 163 -21.77 -14.09 -20.70
C ASP A 163 -22.26 -15.54 -20.90
N THR A 164 -21.39 -16.45 -21.33
CA THR A 164 -21.66 -17.91 -21.33
C THR A 164 -21.89 -18.41 -19.89
N TYR A 165 -21.19 -17.83 -18.92
CA TYR A 165 -21.23 -18.23 -17.52
C TYR A 165 -22.09 -17.30 -16.66
N ILE A 166 -22.12 -16.00 -17.00
CA ILE A 166 -22.82 -14.96 -16.25
C ILE A 166 -23.83 -14.26 -17.18
N LYS A 167 -25.04 -14.80 -17.25
CA LYS A 167 -26.11 -14.34 -18.17
C LYS A 167 -26.47 -12.86 -18.01
N GLU A 168 -26.29 -12.29 -16.82
CA GLU A 168 -26.55 -10.90 -16.50
C GLU A 168 -25.62 -9.93 -17.24
N LEU A 169 -24.45 -10.41 -17.70
CA LEU A 169 -23.49 -9.61 -18.45
C LEU A 169 -23.75 -9.60 -19.96
N LYS A 170 -24.80 -10.26 -20.45
CA LYS A 170 -25.09 -10.34 -21.88
C LYS A 170 -25.20 -8.94 -22.50
N ASN A 171 -24.54 -8.75 -23.65
CA ASN A 171 -24.45 -7.49 -24.38
C ASN A 171 -23.73 -6.35 -23.62
N THR A 172 -22.92 -6.66 -22.60
CA THR A 172 -22.02 -5.69 -21.94
C THR A 172 -20.58 -5.87 -22.46
N PRO A 173 -19.70 -4.86 -22.33
CA PRO A 173 -18.28 -5.01 -22.72
C PRO A 173 -17.59 -6.22 -22.08
N PHE A 174 -17.83 -6.46 -20.78
CA PHE A 174 -17.29 -7.61 -20.07
C PHE A 174 -17.92 -8.93 -20.50
N GLY A 175 -19.23 -8.96 -20.74
CA GLY A 175 -19.91 -10.17 -21.20
C GLY A 175 -19.43 -10.66 -22.56
N ASN A 176 -19.09 -9.72 -23.46
CA ASN A 176 -18.62 -10.02 -24.81
C ASN A 176 -17.15 -10.45 -24.87
N ALA A 177 -16.39 -10.23 -23.79
CA ALA A 177 -14.99 -10.63 -23.71
C ALA A 177 -14.86 -12.12 -23.36
N THR A 178 -13.87 -12.78 -23.94
CA THR A 178 -13.45 -14.11 -23.51
C THR A 178 -12.87 -14.09 -22.10
N LEU A 179 -12.91 -15.21 -21.38
CA LEU A 179 -12.24 -15.31 -20.08
C LEU A 179 -10.72 -15.05 -20.21
N GLN A 180 -10.09 -15.48 -21.31
CA GLN A 180 -8.67 -15.20 -21.56
C GLN A 180 -8.40 -13.69 -21.70
N GLN A 181 -9.22 -12.96 -22.45
CA GLN A 181 -9.09 -11.50 -22.56
C GLN A 181 -9.27 -10.79 -21.22
N LEU A 182 -10.17 -11.28 -20.34
CA LEU A 182 -10.33 -10.76 -18.99
C LEU A 182 -9.09 -11.03 -18.13
N MET A 183 -8.55 -12.24 -18.19
CA MET A 183 -7.34 -12.65 -17.47
C MET A 183 -6.11 -11.83 -17.89
N ASP A 184 -6.02 -11.49 -19.18
CA ASP A 184 -4.91 -10.72 -19.75
C ASP A 184 -5.11 -9.20 -19.70
N MET A 185 -6.18 -8.71 -19.06
CA MET A 185 -6.51 -7.27 -18.97
C MET A 185 -6.64 -6.59 -20.34
N GLN A 186 -7.26 -7.27 -21.32
CA GLN A 186 -7.40 -6.79 -22.71
C GLN A 186 -8.78 -6.20 -23.02
N VAL A 187 -9.58 -5.91 -22.00
CA VAL A 187 -10.93 -5.36 -22.15
C VAL A 187 -10.90 -3.87 -21.85
N SER A 188 -11.20 -3.05 -22.85
CA SER A 188 -11.38 -1.60 -22.64
C SER A 188 -12.77 -1.34 -22.07
N ALA A 189 -12.82 -0.68 -20.91
CA ALA A 189 -14.04 -0.22 -20.28
C ALA A 189 -13.81 1.16 -19.67
N GLU A 190 -14.88 1.94 -19.62
CA GLU A 190 -14.94 3.19 -18.87
C GLU A 190 -16.15 3.16 -17.96
N TYR A 191 -16.05 3.84 -16.81
CA TYR A 191 -17.12 3.95 -15.85
C TYR A 191 -17.45 5.43 -15.62
N PRO A 192 -18.75 5.79 -15.50
CA PRO A 192 -19.13 7.15 -15.15
C PRO A 192 -18.64 7.50 -13.74
N THR A 193 -18.05 8.67 -13.57
CA THR A 193 -17.53 9.14 -12.26
C THR A 193 -18.64 9.44 -11.25
N HIS A 194 -19.87 9.64 -11.72
CA HIS A 194 -21.00 10.10 -10.91
C HIS A 194 -20.70 11.37 -10.09
N GLY A 195 -19.80 12.23 -10.58
CA GLY A 195 -19.39 13.46 -9.90
C GLY A 195 -18.38 13.25 -8.76
N TYR A 196 -17.80 12.06 -8.64
CA TYR A 196 -16.75 11.75 -7.69
C TYR A 196 -15.38 11.64 -8.39
N GLU A 197 -14.42 12.41 -7.91
CA GLU A 197 -13.03 12.37 -8.37
C GLU A 197 -12.10 12.48 -7.16
N GLN A 198 -11.12 11.57 -7.06
CA GLN A 198 -10.08 11.61 -6.04
C GLN A 198 -8.70 11.68 -6.71
N PRO A 199 -7.94 12.78 -6.52
CA PRO A 199 -6.60 12.92 -7.11
C PRO A 199 -5.68 11.76 -6.73
N GLY A 200 -4.94 11.24 -7.71
CA GLY A 200 -4.00 10.13 -7.49
C GLY A 200 -4.63 8.73 -7.48
N LEU A 201 -5.94 8.62 -7.67
CA LEU A 201 -6.63 7.34 -7.94
C LEU A 201 -7.13 7.21 -9.38
N GLU A 202 -6.74 8.14 -10.25
CA GLU A 202 -7.23 8.33 -11.63
C GLU A 202 -7.14 7.07 -12.53
N ASN A 203 -6.35 6.06 -12.15
CA ASN A 203 -6.15 4.81 -12.90
C ASN A 203 -6.41 3.53 -12.07
N GLN A 204 -7.07 3.60 -10.91
CA GLN A 204 -7.33 2.41 -10.07
C GLN A 204 -8.64 1.68 -10.40
N ASP A 205 -9.48 2.24 -11.26
CA ASP A 205 -10.79 1.69 -11.66
C ASP A 205 -10.74 0.87 -12.97
N ALA A 206 -9.65 0.11 -13.17
CA ALA A 206 -9.57 -0.96 -14.16
C ALA A 206 -9.37 -2.35 -13.49
#